data_AF-Q5L2L9-F1
#
_entry.id   AF-Q5L2L9-F1
#
_cell.length_a   1.000
_cell.length_b   1.000
_cell.length_c   1.000
_cell.angle_alpha   90.00
_cell.angle_beta   90.00
_cell.angle_gamma   90.00
#
_symmetry.space_group_name_H-M   'P 1'
#
loop_
_entity.id
_entity.type
_entity.pdbx_description
1 polymer ?
#
loop_
_entity_poly.entity_id
_entity_poly.type
_entity_poly.pdbx_seq_one_letter_code
_entity_poly.pdbx_strand_id
1 'polypeptide(L)'
;MVLMNNQQYYDKYKRNKEAKKFYNSTAWRKCREYVLKRDNYLCQRCLRRGIIQPADVVHHKEHLEDNPAKALDPENLESLCNACHNEEHPEKGQKAKSEKKTRKVRVIKSEANPLII
;
A
#
# COMPACT_ATOMS: atom_id res chain seq x y z
N MET A 1 20.05 -18.63 -18.05
CA MET A 1 18.62 -18.88 -17.80
C MET A 1 18.52 -19.69 -16.52
N VAL A 2 18.07 -19.10 -15.41
CA VAL A 2 17.90 -19.85 -14.16
C VAL A 2 16.63 -20.68 -14.29
N LEU A 3 16.78 -22.00 -14.44
CA LEU A 3 15.67 -22.95 -14.38
C LEU A 3 15.16 -22.95 -12.93
N MET A 4 14.07 -22.23 -12.66
CA MET A 4 13.38 -22.30 -11.37
C MET A 4 12.95 -23.76 -11.15
N ASN A 5 13.40 -24.34 -10.03
CA ASN A 5 13.12 -25.72 -9.67
C ASN A 5 11.60 -25.94 -9.61
N ASN A 6 11.10 -27.03 -10.19
CA ASN A 6 9.65 -27.25 -10.38
C ASN A 6 8.90 -27.16 -9.03
N GLN A 7 9.52 -27.64 -7.95
CA GLN A 7 9.01 -27.52 -6.58
C GLN A 7 8.85 -26.06 -6.12
N GLN A 8 9.85 -25.21 -6.36
CA GLN A 8 9.82 -23.79 -6.00
C GLN A 8 8.75 -23.03 -6.79
N TYR A 9 8.50 -23.42 -8.04
CA TYR A 9 7.39 -22.91 -8.83
C TYR A 9 6.06 -23.29 -8.15
N TYR A 10 5.78 -24.58 -7.96
CA TYR A 10 4.52 -25.02 -7.33
C TYR A 10 4.27 -24.38 -5.95
N ASP A 11 5.29 -24.27 -5.11
CA ASP A 11 5.20 -23.64 -3.79
C ASP A 11 4.87 -22.14 -3.89
N LYS A 12 5.44 -21.41 -4.85
CA LYS A 12 5.14 -19.99 -5.06
C LYS A 12 3.69 -19.77 -5.53
N TYR A 13 3.24 -20.55 -6.51
CA TYR A 13 1.88 -20.41 -7.07
C TYR A 13 0.80 -20.89 -6.10
N LYS A 14 1.05 -21.98 -5.35
CA LYS A 14 0.15 -22.47 -4.29
C LYS A 14 0.01 -21.44 -3.17
N ARG A 15 1.12 -20.89 -2.66
CA ARG A 15 1.11 -19.84 -1.63
C ARG A 15 0.35 -18.59 -2.07
N ASN A 16 0.52 -18.15 -3.32
CA ASN A 16 -0.25 -17.02 -3.86
C ASN A 16 -1.77 -17.30 -3.87
N LYS A 17 -2.18 -18.53 -4.21
CA LYS A 17 -3.59 -18.94 -4.16
C LYS A 17 -4.13 -18.96 -2.74
N GLU A 18 -3.37 -19.48 -1.78
CA GLU A 18 -3.77 -19.55 -0.36
C GLU A 18 -3.83 -18.16 0.29
N ALA A 19 -2.83 -17.31 0.07
CA ALA A 19 -2.85 -15.92 0.52
C ALA A 19 -4.05 -15.16 -0.07
N LYS A 20 -4.33 -15.33 -1.37
CA LYS A 20 -5.52 -14.74 -2.01
C LYS A 20 -6.82 -15.22 -1.38
N LYS A 21 -6.94 -16.52 -1.05
CA LYS A 21 -8.10 -17.05 -0.33
C LYS A 21 -8.22 -16.44 1.06
N PHE A 22 -7.11 -16.30 1.79
CA PHE A 22 -7.08 -15.69 3.11
C PHE A 22 -7.57 -14.23 3.07
N TYR A 23 -7.00 -13.40 2.19
CA TYR A 23 -7.41 -11.99 2.06
C TYR A 23 -8.85 -11.81 1.55
N ASN A 24 -9.41 -12.82 0.88
CA ASN A 24 -10.82 -12.84 0.47
C ASN A 24 -11.75 -13.46 1.53
N SER A 25 -11.20 -14.03 2.60
CA SER A 25 -11.99 -14.73 3.61
C SER A 25 -12.86 -13.77 4.43
N THR A 26 -14.00 -14.28 4.91
CA THR A 26 -14.88 -13.53 5.82
C THR A 26 -14.20 -13.25 7.16
N ALA A 27 -13.36 -14.18 7.64
CA ALA A 27 -12.58 -14.04 8.86
C ALA A 27 -11.63 -12.83 8.79
N TRP A 28 -10.84 -12.73 7.71
CA TRP A 28 -9.97 -11.57 7.49
C TRP A 28 -10.77 -10.27 7.41
N ARG A 29 -11.87 -10.24 6.65
CA ARG A 29 -12.69 -9.02 6.52
C ARG A 29 -13.22 -8.53 7.87
N LYS A 30 -13.71 -9.43 8.71
CA LYS A 30 -14.20 -9.10 10.07
C LYS A 30 -13.07 -8.61 10.97
N CYS A 31 -11.93 -9.31 10.98
CA CYS A 31 -10.77 -8.94 11.77
C CYS A 31 -10.23 -7.56 11.34
N ARG A 32 -10.09 -7.32 10.02
CA ARG A 32 -9.71 -6.03 9.44
C ARG A 32 -10.64 -4.90 9.87
N GLU A 33 -11.95 -5.12 9.81
CA GLU A 33 -12.93 -4.13 10.24
C GLU A 33 -12.84 -3.83 11.75
N TYR A 34 -12.67 -4.87 12.57
CA TYR A 34 -12.45 -4.71 14.01
C TYR A 34 -11.21 -3.86 14.31
N VAL A 35 -10.08 -4.15 13.67
CA VAL A 35 -8.83 -3.41 13.85
C VAL A 35 -8.98 -1.96 13.42
N LEU A 36 -9.62 -1.69 12.27
CA LEU A 36 -9.89 -0.32 11.82
C LEU A 36 -10.78 0.44 12.81
N LYS A 37 -11.82 -0.20 13.37
CA LYS A 37 -12.68 0.43 14.38
C LYS A 37 -11.93 0.71 15.68
N ARG A 38 -11.14 -0.25 16.18
CA ARG A 38 -10.26 -0.09 17.36
C ARG A 38 -9.35 1.13 17.19
N ASP A 39 -8.80 1.27 15.99
CA ASP A 39 -7.84 2.31 15.63
C ASP A 39 -8.51 3.64 15.22
N ASN A 40 -9.84 3.76 15.35
CA ASN A 40 -10.65 4.91 14.91
C ASN A 40 -10.43 5.30 13.44
N TYR A 41 -10.10 4.32 12.59
CA TYR A 41 -9.73 4.49 11.19
C TYR A 41 -8.52 5.42 10.98
N LEU A 42 -7.66 5.57 12.00
CA LEU A 42 -6.45 6.38 11.95
C LEU A 42 -5.19 5.52 11.80
N CYS A 43 -4.21 6.06 11.08
CA CYS A 43 -2.87 5.51 10.98
C CYS A 43 -2.19 5.57 12.35
N GLN A 44 -1.89 4.42 12.94
CA GLN A 44 -1.33 4.33 14.29
C GLN A 44 0.10 4.90 14.37
N ARG A 45 0.88 4.79 13.29
CA ARG A 45 2.22 5.40 13.20
C ARG A 45 2.19 6.93 13.15
N CYS A 46 1.29 7.48 12.34
CA CYS A 46 1.10 8.93 12.29
C CYS A 46 0.58 9.45 13.64
N LEU A 47 -0.36 8.74 14.25
CA LEU A 47 -0.94 9.12 15.54
C LEU A 47 0.11 9.17 16.64
N ARG A 48 1.03 8.19 16.71
CA ARG A 48 2.19 8.21 17.64
C ARG A 48 3.12 9.40 17.43
N ARG A 49 3.15 9.98 16.23
CA ARG A 49 3.91 11.21 15.89
C ARG A 49 3.08 12.49 16.10
N GLY A 50 1.85 12.39 16.62
CA GLY A 50 0.93 13.53 16.79
C GLY A 50 0.23 13.99 15.51
N ILE A 51 0.24 13.17 14.46
CA ILE A 51 -0.35 13.49 13.15
C ILE A 51 -1.64 12.70 12.98
N ILE A 52 -2.74 13.41 12.73
CA ILE A 52 -4.04 12.79 12.42
C ILE A 52 -4.08 12.48 10.92
N GLN A 53 -3.92 11.20 10.58
CA GLN A 53 -3.93 10.72 9.20
C GLN A 53 -4.86 9.49 9.11
N PRO A 54 -5.77 9.43 8.12
CA PRO A 54 -6.58 8.23 7.90
C PRO A 54 -5.73 7.00 7.58
N ALA A 55 -6.20 5.83 8.00
CA ALA A 55 -5.62 4.56 7.61
C ALA A 55 -6.20 4.08 6.27
N ASP A 56 -5.34 3.60 5.39
CA ASP A 56 -5.69 3.02 4.08
C ASP A 56 -5.73 1.48 4.15
N VAL A 57 -4.84 0.91 4.96
CA VAL A 57 -4.56 -0.53 5.01
C VAL A 57 -4.37 -1.02 6.44
N VAL A 58 -4.63 -2.30 6.68
CA VAL A 58 -4.24 -3.00 7.91
C VAL A 58 -3.05 -3.87 7.57
N HIS A 59 -1.94 -3.63 8.26
CA HIS A 59 -0.65 -4.27 8.03
C HIS A 59 -0.38 -5.33 9.10
N HIS A 60 0.27 -6.43 8.70
CA HIS A 60 0.75 -7.50 9.58
C HIS A 60 2.15 -7.15 10.09
N LYS A 61 2.34 -7.01 11.40
CA LYS A 61 3.66 -6.74 12.01
C LYS A 61 4.63 -7.91 11.79
N GLU A 62 4.17 -9.13 12.09
CA GLU A 62 4.78 -10.39 11.65
C GLU A 62 4.07 -10.86 10.39
N HIS A 63 4.81 -11.03 9.30
CA HIS A 63 4.25 -11.39 8.01
C HIS A 63 3.49 -12.72 8.07
N LEU A 64 2.42 -12.80 7.28
CA LEU A 64 1.59 -14.01 7.15
C LEU A 64 2.41 -15.26 6.77
N GLU A 65 3.49 -15.08 6.01
CA GLU A 65 4.38 -16.16 5.57
C GLU A 65 5.24 -16.70 6.71
N ASP A 66 5.65 -15.84 7.63
CA ASP A 66 6.52 -16.20 8.75
C ASP A 66 5.71 -16.79 9.91
N ASN A 67 4.51 -16.27 10.16
CA ASN A 67 3.68 -16.70 11.28
C ASN A 67 2.18 -16.72 10.96
N PRO A 68 1.68 -17.77 10.25
CA PRO A 68 0.28 -17.88 9.87
C PRO A 68 -0.68 -18.03 11.06
N ALA A 69 -0.20 -18.46 12.23
CA ALA A 69 -1.02 -18.56 13.44
C ALA A 69 -1.47 -17.18 13.96
N LYS A 70 -0.69 -16.13 13.71
CA LYS A 70 -1.00 -14.74 14.09
C LYS A 70 -1.71 -13.94 12.98
N ALA A 71 -2.20 -14.62 11.94
CA ALA A 71 -2.80 -13.97 10.78
C ALA A 71 -4.05 -13.13 11.12
N LEU A 72 -4.79 -13.54 12.14
CA LEU A 72 -6.04 -12.91 12.62
C LEU A 72 -5.92 -12.35 14.04
N ASP A 73 -4.71 -12.31 14.59
CA ASP A 73 -4.45 -11.74 15.91
C ASP A 73 -4.45 -10.21 15.81
N PRO A 74 -5.39 -9.49 16.47
CA PRO A 74 -5.43 -8.03 16.42
C PRO A 74 -4.16 -7.34 16.92
N GLU A 75 -3.40 -7.98 17.81
CA GLU A 75 -2.14 -7.42 18.33
C GLU A 75 -1.01 -7.48 17.30
N ASN A 76 -1.10 -8.43 16.35
CA ASN A 76 -0.23 -8.53 15.19
C ASN A 76 -0.65 -7.59 14.03
N LEU A 77 -1.74 -6.84 14.18
CA LEU A 77 -2.31 -6.00 13.13
C LEU A 77 -2.27 -4.51 13.50
N GLU A 78 -1.89 -3.67 12.53
CA GLU A 78 -1.78 -2.22 12.69
C GLU A 78 -2.44 -1.49 11.51
N SER A 79 -3.33 -0.52 11.79
CA SER A 79 -3.89 0.36 10.75
C SER A 79 -2.87 1.41 10.33
N LEU A 80 -2.55 1.47 9.04
CA LEU A 80 -1.53 2.35 8.46
C LEU A 80 -2.07 3.13 7.25
N CYS A 81 -1.52 4.33 7.04
CA CYS A 81 -1.64 5.01 5.76
C CYS A 81 -0.66 4.41 4.74
N ASN A 82 -0.89 4.63 3.45
CA ASN A 82 -0.06 4.11 2.38
C ASN A 82 1.42 4.54 2.49
N ALA A 83 1.69 5.76 2.97
CA ALA A 83 3.06 6.24 3.17
C ALA A 83 3.79 5.39 4.22
N CYS A 84 3.19 5.23 5.41
CA CYS A 84 3.72 4.40 6.49
C CYS A 84 3.81 2.91 6.10
N HIS A 85 2.85 2.40 5.32
CA HIS A 85 2.91 1.02 4.83
C HIS A 85 4.06 0.80 3.85
N ASN A 86 4.36 1.77 2.99
CA ASN A 86 5.46 1.67 2.03
C ASN A 86 6.84 1.79 2.70
N GLU A 87 6.94 2.50 3.83
CA GLU A 87 8.16 2.54 4.65
C GLU A 87 8.56 1.14 5.16
N GLU A 88 7.61 0.23 5.39
CA GLU A 88 7.86 -1.16 5.81
C GLU A 88 8.27 -2.08 4.66
N HIS A 89 8.02 -1.67 3.42
CA HIS A 89 8.37 -2.43 2.22
C HIS A 89 9.32 -1.63 1.31
N PRO A 90 10.50 -1.23 1.79
CA PRO A 90 11.45 -0.45 1.00
C PRO A 90 11.87 -1.18 -0.29
N GLU A 91 11.83 -2.52 -0.32
CA GLU A 91 12.09 -3.35 -1.49
C GLU A 91 11.05 -3.17 -2.61
N LYS A 92 9.82 -2.76 -2.27
CA LYS A 92 8.74 -2.46 -3.22
C LYS A 92 8.66 -0.98 -3.58
N GLY A 93 9.38 -0.12 -2.83
CA GLY A 93 9.29 1.34 -2.87
C GLY A 93 10.24 2.05 -3.82
N GLN A 94 11.20 1.35 -4.44
CA GLN A 94 12.06 1.95 -5.48
C GLN A 94 11.29 2.12 -6.80
N LYS A 95 10.27 2.96 -6.81
CA LYS A 95 9.92 3.63 -8.06
C LYS A 95 11.06 4.62 -8.32
N ALA A 96 11.83 4.38 -9.39
CA ALA A 96 12.77 5.36 -9.90
C ALA A 96 12.09 6.74 -9.84
N LYS A 97 12.70 7.71 -9.14
CA LYS A 97 12.21 9.09 -9.11
C LYS A 97 12.12 9.53 -10.57
N SER A 98 10.92 9.51 -11.15
CA SER A 98 10.75 10.07 -12.48
C SER A 98 11.00 11.56 -12.32
N GLU A 99 12.00 12.04 -13.05
CA GLU A 99 12.38 13.44 -13.08
C GLU A 99 11.12 14.25 -13.40
N LYS A 100 10.72 15.16 -12.49
CA LYS A 100 9.54 15.99 -12.69
C LYS A 100 9.78 16.85 -13.94
N LYS A 101 9.28 16.43 -15.11
CA LYS A 101 9.31 17.24 -16.32
C LYS A 101 8.57 18.56 -16.02
N THR A 102 9.32 19.64 -15.86
CA THR A 102 8.78 21.00 -15.89
C THR A 102 8.09 21.20 -17.24
N ARG A 103 6.77 21.23 -17.24
CA ARG A 103 6.00 21.56 -18.45
C ARG A 103 6.27 23.03 -18.77
N LYS A 104 6.92 23.31 -19.90
CA LYS A 104 7.08 24.69 -20.38
C LYS A 104 5.70 25.26 -20.70
N VAL A 105 5.24 26.25 -19.93
CA VAL A 105 4.03 27.01 -20.23
C VAL A 105 4.29 27.82 -21.51
N ARG A 106 3.48 27.64 -22.56
CA ARG A 106 3.53 28.51 -23.74
C ARG A 106 2.73 29.77 -23.44
N VAL A 107 3.41 30.90 -23.36
CA VAL A 107 2.75 32.21 -23.26
C VAL A 107 2.36 32.66 -24.67
N ILE A 108 1.06 32.75 -24.93
CA ILE A 108 0.52 33.31 -26.18
C ILE A 108 0.31 34.81 -25.93
N LYS A 109 1.02 35.66 -26.67
CA LYS A 109 0.72 37.09 -26.73
C LYS A 109 -0.20 37.32 -27.92
N SER A 110 -1.40 37.85 -27.67
CA SER A 110 -2.32 38.29 -28.72
C SER A 110 -2.30 39.81 -28.77
N GLU A 111 -2.12 40.37 -29.96
CA GLU A 111 -2.28 41.80 -30.22
C GLU A 111 -3.62 42.03 -30.92
N ALA A 112 -4.23 43.21 -30.70
CA ALA A 112 -5.50 43.55 -31.32
C ALA A 112 -5.34 43.72 -32.84
N ASN A 113 -6.28 43.18 -33.61
CA ASN A 113 -6.28 43.33 -35.07
C ASN A 113 -6.58 44.80 -35.43
N PRO A 114 -5.65 45.53 -36.04
CA PRO A 114 -5.83 46.95 -36.37
C PRO A 114 -6.89 47.19 -37.45
N LEU A 115 -7.37 46.14 -38.13
CA LEU A 115 -8.47 46.22 -39.11
C LEU A 115 -9.86 46.11 -38.47
N ILE A 116 -9.93 45.99 -37.14
CA ILE A 116 -11.17 46.03 -36.35
C ILE A 116 -11.06 47.22 -35.39
N ILE A 117 -11.17 48.42 -35.94
CA ILE A 117 -11.46 49.68 -35.22
C ILE A 117 -12.49 50.42 -36.06
#